data_AF-A0A543K809-F1
#
_entry.id   AF-A0A543K809-F1
#
_cell.length_a   1.000
_cell.length_b   1.000
_cell.length_c   1.000
_cell.angle_alpha   90.00
_cell.angle_beta   90.00
_cell.angle_gamma   90.00
#
_symmetry.space_group_name_H-M   'P 1'
#
loop_
_entity.id
_entity.type
_entity.pdbx_description
1 polymer ?
#
loop_
_entity_poly.entity_id
_entity_poly.type
_entity_poly.pdbx_seq_one_letter_code
_entity_poly.pdbx_strand_id
1 'polypeptide(L)'
;MCSGAGPRGGTLVGVRSARSGRVALAALLLAACSTTGDAAPDGSTATDVATSPGALALTARVYQSRMDVDDRQVQVRLVNDGPDDVTVERLALTSTGFAGEMVYRKSGSVVGAGRTVDMPVVLGEPVCDDGSAAITHTALVDYRLPDGTTGRAELPATDEHGQIAHLHEGECFAQDVAAVATLEVDDAPRAVQVGELVAIELDLVVAGTGGADHDLRLRHVAGTTLLTHADPGDLEPIPPGRELDVEVPRTGSTTVTLTLLPSRCDAHAIADDKQGTRFRVSAELDGRQGVVAVASPPAVQTALYDLVRASCATLPNDFRP
;
A
#
# COMPACT_ATOMS: atom_id res chain seq x y z
N MET A 1 -21.40 62.00 31.27
CA MET A 1 -20.80 60.65 31.46
C MET A 1 -20.54 60.13 30.06
N CYS A 2 -19.29 60.23 29.61
CA CYS A 2 -18.89 60.19 28.21
C CYS A 2 -18.10 58.93 27.89
N SER A 3 -18.19 58.53 26.61
CA SER A 3 -17.16 57.89 25.79
C SER A 3 -16.77 56.46 26.17
N GLY A 4 -16.75 55.50 25.25
CA GLY A 4 -15.92 55.42 24.03
C GLY A 4 -15.05 54.16 24.18
N ALA A 5 -14.49 53.45 23.22
CA ALA A 5 -14.28 53.54 21.78
C ALA A 5 -14.05 52.07 21.34
N GLY A 6 -14.41 51.58 20.15
CA GLY A 6 -13.83 51.95 18.86
C GLY A 6 -13.00 50.77 18.30
N PRO A 7 -13.23 50.31 17.05
CA PRO A 7 -12.46 49.24 16.40
C PRO A 7 -11.21 49.80 15.71
N ARG A 8 -10.17 48.97 15.54
CA ARG A 8 -9.01 49.19 14.66
C ARG A 8 -8.55 47.81 14.17
N GLY A 9 -8.31 47.50 12.90
CA GLY A 9 -8.07 48.34 11.72
C GLY A 9 -6.66 48.05 11.19
N GLY A 10 -6.57 47.50 9.97
CA GLY A 10 -5.35 47.43 9.13
C GLY A 10 -4.22 46.53 9.68
N THR A 11 -3.28 46.02 8.90
CA THR A 11 -2.76 46.55 7.64
C THR A 11 -1.96 45.43 6.95
N LEU A 12 -2.13 45.31 5.64
CA LEU A 12 -1.18 44.66 4.74
C LEU A 12 0.19 45.34 4.87
N VAL A 13 1.25 44.54 5.05
CA VAL A 13 2.63 44.97 4.76
C VAL A 13 3.24 43.91 3.87
N GLY A 14 3.32 44.22 2.57
CA GLY A 14 4.32 43.63 1.70
C GLY A 14 5.64 44.37 1.87
N VAL A 15 6.75 43.64 1.84
CA VAL A 15 8.04 44.20 1.43
C VAL A 15 8.70 43.26 0.44
N ARG A 16 9.04 43.86 -0.69
CA ARG A 16 9.74 43.32 -1.85
C ARG A 16 11.24 43.16 -1.58
N SER A 17 11.86 42.47 -2.53
CA SER A 17 13.17 42.74 -3.11
C SER A 17 14.36 41.93 -2.62
N ALA A 18 14.73 40.99 -3.49
CA ALA A 18 15.94 41.03 -4.32
C ALA A 18 17.30 41.17 -3.61
N ARG A 19 18.21 40.24 -3.93
CA ARG A 19 19.47 40.59 -4.62
C ARG A 19 20.20 39.37 -5.15
N SER A 20 20.67 39.56 -6.38
CA SER A 20 21.58 38.78 -7.18
C SER A 20 22.99 38.69 -6.55
N GLY A 21 23.71 37.62 -6.85
CA GLY A 21 25.17 37.52 -6.64
C GLY A 21 25.79 36.51 -7.60
N ARG A 22 26.54 37.00 -8.59
CA ARG A 22 27.37 36.26 -9.56
C ARG A 22 28.78 36.01 -8.98
N VAL A 23 29.61 35.29 -9.77
CA VAL A 23 31.11 35.32 -9.84
C VAL A 23 31.79 34.22 -8.99
N ALA A 24 32.81 33.43 -9.39
CA ALA A 24 33.72 33.37 -10.55
C ALA A 24 34.35 31.96 -10.71
N LEU A 25 34.89 31.73 -11.92
CA LEU A 25 35.97 30.78 -12.28
C LEU A 25 37.21 30.87 -11.38
N ALA A 26 37.88 29.74 -11.18
CA ALA A 26 39.35 29.69 -11.14
C ALA A 26 39.85 28.32 -11.63
N ALA A 27 40.56 28.34 -12.76
CA ALA A 27 41.40 27.25 -13.25
C ALA A 27 42.80 27.36 -12.62
N LEU A 28 43.43 26.24 -12.30
CA LEU A 28 44.86 26.18 -12.03
C LEU A 28 45.44 24.86 -12.57
N LEU A 29 46.20 25.03 -13.65
CA LEU A 29 47.18 24.10 -14.21
C LEU A 29 48.41 24.06 -13.29
N LEU A 30 48.99 22.88 -13.06
CA LEU A 30 50.43 22.74 -12.88
C LEU A 30 50.91 21.37 -13.37
N ALA A 31 51.95 21.45 -14.18
CA ALA A 31 52.59 20.38 -14.92
C ALA A 31 53.69 19.67 -14.12
N ALA A 32 53.79 18.36 -14.39
CA ALA A 32 55.00 17.62 -14.76
C ALA A 32 56.19 17.48 -13.78
N CYS A 33 56.58 16.23 -13.54
CA CYS A 33 57.98 15.76 -13.58
C CYS A 33 58.01 14.26 -13.93
N SER A 34 58.75 13.94 -14.98
CA SER A 34 59.00 12.59 -15.51
C SER A 34 60.31 12.07 -14.94
N THR A 35 60.35 10.80 -14.50
CA THR A 35 61.59 10.02 -14.40
C THR A 35 61.35 8.58 -14.85
N THR A 36 62.15 8.18 -15.83
CA THR A 36 62.24 6.90 -16.54
C THR A 36 62.96 5.79 -15.76
N GLY A 37 62.56 4.55 -16.05
CA GLY A 37 63.35 3.31 -15.91
C GLY A 37 62.69 2.29 -14.98
N ASP A 38 62.68 0.97 -15.21
CA ASP A 38 63.02 0.11 -16.34
C ASP A 38 62.47 -1.30 -15.97
N ALA A 39 62.28 -2.17 -16.97
CA ALA A 39 62.13 -3.63 -16.91
C ALA A 39 60.92 -4.30 -16.18
N ALA A 40 60.24 -5.17 -16.94
CA ALA A 40 59.17 -6.10 -16.56
C ALA A 40 59.68 -7.27 -15.66
N PRO A 41 58.78 -8.05 -15.03
CA PRO A 41 58.19 -9.19 -15.76
C PRO A 41 56.70 -9.46 -15.46
N ASP A 42 56.17 -10.36 -16.29
CA ASP A 42 54.87 -11.03 -16.29
C ASP A 42 54.13 -11.12 -14.95
N GLY A 43 52.90 -10.63 -14.96
CA GLY A 43 51.91 -10.83 -13.92
C GLY A 43 50.54 -10.86 -14.55
N SER A 44 50.13 -12.06 -14.99
CA SER A 44 48.78 -12.39 -15.39
C SER A 44 47.79 -11.93 -14.32
N THR A 45 47.17 -10.76 -14.49
CA THR A 45 45.99 -10.40 -13.71
C THR A 45 44.85 -11.27 -14.20
N ALA A 46 44.69 -12.39 -13.49
CA ALA A 46 43.46 -13.15 -13.47
C ALA A 46 42.31 -12.16 -13.33
N THR A 47 41.42 -12.17 -14.31
CA THR A 47 40.06 -11.69 -14.12
C THR A 47 39.49 -12.59 -13.03
N ASP A 48 39.40 -12.07 -11.80
CA ASP A 48 38.66 -12.72 -10.72
C ASP A 48 37.17 -12.70 -11.12
N VAL A 49 36.79 -13.68 -11.93
CA VAL A 49 35.42 -14.18 -11.92
C VAL A 49 35.32 -14.96 -10.63
N ALA A 50 34.89 -14.26 -9.57
CA ALA A 50 34.55 -14.85 -8.29
C ALA A 50 33.53 -15.96 -8.54
N THR A 51 34.04 -17.19 -8.58
CA THR A 51 33.25 -18.41 -8.66
C THR A 51 32.65 -18.61 -7.27
N SER A 52 31.32 -18.73 -7.24
CA SER A 52 30.46 -18.79 -6.06
C SER A 52 31.09 -19.54 -4.87
N PRO A 53 31.22 -18.93 -3.68
CA PRO A 53 31.46 -19.67 -2.45
C PRO A 53 30.38 -20.75 -2.29
N GLY A 54 30.75 -21.88 -1.66
CA GLY A 54 29.91 -23.06 -1.48
C GLY A 54 28.46 -22.69 -1.14
N ALA A 55 27.52 -23.30 -1.88
CA ALA A 55 26.11 -22.91 -1.92
C ALA A 55 25.59 -22.60 -0.51
N LEU A 56 25.41 -21.31 -0.25
CA LEU A 56 24.75 -20.82 0.95
C LEU A 56 23.43 -21.57 1.09
N ALA A 57 23.25 -22.35 2.15
CA ALA A 57 22.06 -23.16 2.40
C ALA A 57 20.88 -22.29 2.88
N LEU A 58 20.64 -21.18 2.17
CA LEU A 58 19.51 -20.31 2.34
C LEU A 58 18.46 -20.57 1.26
N THR A 59 17.20 -20.64 1.66
CA THR A 59 16.07 -20.57 0.73
C THR A 59 15.21 -19.35 1.03
N ALA A 60 14.57 -18.80 -0.01
CA ALA A 60 13.72 -17.62 0.08
C ALA A 60 12.27 -17.95 -0.31
N ARG A 61 11.32 -17.41 0.45
CA ARG A 61 9.89 -17.44 0.13
C ARG A 61 9.31 -16.04 0.28
N VAL A 62 8.25 -15.75 -0.46
CA VAL A 62 7.49 -14.50 -0.34
C VAL A 62 6.08 -14.81 0.10
N TYR A 63 5.54 -14.00 1.01
CA TYR A 63 4.14 -14.08 1.41
C TYR A 63 3.72 -12.75 2.03
N GLN A 64 2.41 -12.51 2.18
CA GLN A 64 1.91 -11.37 2.93
C GLN A 64 1.24 -11.85 4.23
N SER A 65 1.68 -11.35 5.38
CA SER A 65 0.97 -11.61 6.62
C SER A 65 -0.23 -10.66 6.75
N ARG A 66 -1.21 -11.03 7.58
CA ARG A 66 -2.37 -10.17 7.87
C ARG A 66 -1.99 -8.79 8.42
N MET A 67 -0.82 -8.66 9.04
CA MET A 67 -0.36 -7.41 9.65
C MET A 67 0.29 -6.48 8.60
N ASP A 68 0.62 -7.00 7.42
CA ASP A 68 1.37 -6.28 6.39
C ASP A 68 0.47 -5.59 5.36
N VAL A 69 -0.82 -5.94 5.33
CA VAL A 69 -1.80 -5.45 4.36
C VAL A 69 -1.88 -3.92 4.36
N ASP A 70 -2.00 -3.32 5.54
CA ASP A 70 -2.20 -1.88 5.71
C ASP A 70 -0.98 -1.05 5.26
N ASP A 71 0.21 -1.62 5.37
CA ASP A 71 1.47 -0.96 5.07
C ASP A 71 1.98 -1.25 3.65
N ARG A 72 1.20 -1.97 2.83
CA ARG A 72 1.63 -2.51 1.52
C ARG A 72 2.96 -3.26 1.63
N GLN A 73 3.11 -4.10 2.65
CA GLN A 73 4.32 -4.88 2.90
C GLN A 73 4.13 -6.34 2.48
N VAL A 74 5.25 -7.00 2.19
CA VAL A 74 5.36 -8.45 2.04
C VAL A 74 6.57 -8.94 2.82
N GLN A 75 6.51 -10.18 3.28
CA GLN A 75 7.60 -10.83 4.01
C GLN A 75 8.48 -11.60 3.05
N VAL A 76 9.79 -11.32 3.09
CA VAL A 76 10.78 -12.22 2.55
C VAL A 76 11.22 -13.15 3.66
N ARG A 77 10.80 -14.41 3.59
CA ARG A 77 11.16 -15.46 4.54
C ARG A 77 12.46 -16.10 4.10
N LEU A 78 13.50 -15.94 4.91
CA LEU A 78 14.75 -16.67 4.74
C LEU A 78 14.79 -17.88 5.68
N VAL A 79 15.06 -19.06 5.12
CA VAL A 79 15.27 -20.30 5.88
C VAL A 79 16.73 -20.70 5.73
N ASN A 80 17.43 -20.86 6.84
CA ASN A 80 18.81 -21.34 6.88
C ASN A 80 18.84 -22.81 7.27
N ASP A 81 19.01 -23.67 6.28
CA ASP A 81 19.18 -25.12 6.47
C ASP A 81 20.67 -25.50 6.66
N GLY A 82 21.55 -24.49 6.70
CA GLY A 82 22.98 -24.64 6.94
C GLY A 82 23.33 -24.81 8.42
N PRO A 83 24.58 -25.25 8.70
CA PRO A 83 25.07 -25.47 10.06
C PRO A 83 25.54 -24.18 10.76
N ASP A 84 25.76 -23.10 10.00
CA ASP A 84 26.34 -21.85 10.49
C ASP A 84 25.33 -20.70 10.43
N ASP A 85 25.46 -19.75 11.36
CA ASP A 85 24.66 -18.52 11.35
C ASP A 85 25.02 -17.64 10.15
N VAL A 86 24.00 -17.09 9.48
CA VAL A 86 24.19 -16.15 8.37
C VAL A 86 23.80 -14.75 8.81
N THR A 87 24.74 -13.82 8.80
CA THR A 87 24.40 -12.40 9.00
C THR A 87 24.02 -11.78 7.67
N VAL A 88 22.79 -11.29 7.56
CA VAL A 88 22.26 -10.57 6.40
C VAL A 88 22.60 -9.09 6.56
N GLU A 89 23.55 -8.63 5.75
CA GLU A 89 23.97 -7.23 5.69
C GLU A 89 23.00 -6.39 4.88
N ARG A 90 22.48 -6.97 3.81
CA ARG A 90 21.46 -6.35 2.96
C ARG A 90 20.51 -7.41 2.45
N LEU A 91 19.23 -7.09 2.44
CA LEU A 91 18.22 -7.87 1.74
C LEU A 91 17.38 -6.95 0.87
N ALA A 92 17.16 -7.40 -0.36
CA ALA A 92 16.27 -6.78 -1.31
C ALA A 92 15.42 -7.85 -2.02
N LEU A 93 14.17 -7.51 -2.33
CA LEU A 93 13.31 -8.29 -3.20
C LEU A 93 13.20 -7.57 -4.54
N THR A 94 13.43 -8.29 -5.63
CA THR A 94 13.08 -7.86 -6.98
C THR A 94 11.93 -8.72 -7.49
N SER A 95 11.02 -8.11 -8.24
CA SER A 95 9.84 -8.76 -8.79
C SER A 95 9.63 -8.27 -10.21
N THR A 96 9.22 -9.14 -11.13
CA THR A 96 8.80 -8.68 -12.47
C THR A 96 7.44 -7.99 -12.44
N GLY A 97 6.63 -8.24 -11.41
CA GLY A 97 5.31 -7.62 -11.25
C GLY A 97 5.32 -6.30 -10.47
N PHE A 98 6.43 -5.93 -9.83
CA PHE A 98 6.51 -4.69 -9.05
C PHE A 98 7.78 -3.92 -9.38
N ALA A 99 7.64 -2.63 -9.62
CA ALA A 99 8.71 -1.77 -10.05
C ALA A 99 9.69 -1.49 -8.91
N GLY A 100 10.98 -1.52 -9.25
CA GLY A 100 12.06 -1.17 -8.34
C GLY A 100 12.46 -2.29 -7.38
N GLU A 101 13.58 -2.07 -6.70
CA GLU A 101 14.10 -2.97 -5.69
C GLU A 101 13.44 -2.67 -4.33
N MET A 102 12.78 -3.66 -3.74
CA MET A 102 12.07 -3.54 -2.47
C MET A 102 13.02 -3.93 -1.33
N VAL A 103 13.59 -2.92 -0.65
CA VAL A 103 14.69 -3.10 0.29
C VAL A 103 14.20 -3.31 1.72
N TYR A 104 14.74 -4.33 2.40
CA TYR A 104 14.53 -4.51 3.83
C TYR A 104 15.27 -3.42 4.61
N ARG A 105 14.54 -2.74 5.51
CA ARG A 105 15.04 -1.52 6.15
C ARG A 105 16.13 -1.75 7.22
N LYS A 106 16.31 -2.97 7.72
CA LYS A 106 17.33 -3.27 8.73
C LYS A 106 18.52 -3.98 8.08
N SER A 107 19.70 -3.78 8.66
CA SER A 107 20.93 -4.50 8.32
C SER A 107 21.42 -5.31 9.51
N GLY A 108 22.34 -6.24 9.26
CA GLY A 108 22.97 -7.08 10.30
C GLY A 108 21.99 -8.07 10.95
N SER A 109 20.88 -8.41 10.30
CA SER A 109 19.93 -9.39 10.83
C SER A 109 20.53 -10.79 10.74
N VAL A 110 20.50 -11.55 11.83
CA VAL A 110 21.08 -12.90 11.86
C VAL A 110 19.98 -13.93 11.56
N VAL A 111 20.20 -14.75 10.54
CA VAL A 111 19.43 -15.99 10.29
C VAL A 111 20.25 -17.15 10.87
N GLY A 112 19.91 -17.53 12.10
CA GLY A 112 20.66 -18.58 12.79
C GLY A 112 20.59 -19.94 12.09
N ALA A 113 21.54 -20.82 12.38
CA ALA A 113 21.54 -22.20 11.85
C ALA A 113 20.23 -22.95 12.18
N GLY A 114 19.59 -23.55 11.17
CA GLY A 114 18.30 -24.22 11.31
C GLY A 114 17.13 -23.29 11.68
N ARG A 115 17.27 -21.98 11.44
CA ARG A 115 16.25 -20.98 11.78
C ARG A 115 15.61 -20.36 10.54
N THR A 116 14.44 -19.77 10.78
CA THR A 116 13.68 -18.99 9.81
C THR A 116 13.52 -17.57 10.34
N VAL A 117 13.71 -16.59 9.46
CA VAL A 117 13.51 -15.18 9.78
C VAL A 117 12.70 -14.53 8.66
N ASP A 118 11.67 -13.78 9.04
CA ASP A 118 10.85 -12.99 8.12
C ASP A 118 11.34 -11.55 8.12
N MET A 119 11.58 -11.01 6.92
CA MET A 119 12.12 -9.67 6.71
C MET A 119 11.16 -8.86 5.83
N PRO A 120 10.39 -7.92 6.41
CA PRO A 120 9.37 -7.17 5.66
C PRO A 120 9.99 -6.18 4.68
N VAL A 121 9.46 -6.14 3.46
CA VAL A 121 9.77 -5.14 2.43
C VAL A 121 8.47 -4.47 1.99
N VAL A 122 8.53 -3.18 1.65
CA VAL A 122 7.38 -2.47 1.08
C VAL A 122 7.32 -2.76 -0.42
N LEU A 123 6.13 -3.06 -0.93
CA LEU A 123 5.90 -3.29 -2.34
C LEU A 123 6.20 -2.02 -3.16
N GLY A 124 6.77 -2.22 -4.34
CA GLY A 124 6.86 -1.18 -5.36
C GLY A 124 5.49 -0.87 -5.98
N GLU A 125 5.47 0.02 -6.95
CA GLU A 125 4.29 0.19 -7.80
C GLU A 125 4.10 -1.05 -8.69
N PRO A 126 2.86 -1.51 -8.94
CA PRO A 126 2.64 -2.67 -9.78
C PRO A 126 3.04 -2.33 -11.23
N VAL A 127 3.63 -3.29 -11.91
CA VAL A 127 3.93 -3.23 -13.35
C VAL A 127 2.81 -3.97 -14.06
N CYS A 128 1.86 -3.19 -14.60
CA CYS A 128 0.67 -3.71 -15.24
C CYS A 128 0.89 -3.79 -16.75
N ASP A 129 1.47 -4.91 -17.19
CA ASP A 129 1.63 -5.22 -18.61
C ASP A 129 0.49 -6.15 -19.06
N ASP A 130 0.04 -6.01 -20.31
CA ASP A 130 -1.02 -6.86 -20.92
C ASP A 130 -0.59 -8.33 -21.13
N GLY A 131 0.60 -8.71 -20.66
CA GLY A 131 1.22 -10.01 -20.90
C GLY A 131 0.98 -11.01 -19.77
N SER A 132 0.60 -12.24 -20.12
CA SER A 132 0.34 -13.34 -19.19
C SER A 132 1.61 -14.01 -18.64
N ALA A 133 2.74 -13.30 -18.59
CA ALA A 133 3.98 -13.89 -18.07
C ALA A 133 3.84 -14.12 -16.57
N ALA A 134 4.20 -15.31 -16.09
CA ALA A 134 4.19 -15.60 -14.66
C ALA A 134 5.14 -14.63 -13.94
N ILE A 135 4.66 -14.03 -12.85
CA ILE A 135 5.48 -13.15 -12.03
C ILE A 135 6.59 -13.97 -11.37
N THR A 136 7.81 -13.44 -11.41
CA THR A 136 8.96 -14.05 -10.75
C THR A 136 9.51 -13.11 -9.70
N HIS A 137 10.06 -13.69 -8.62
CA HIS A 137 10.64 -12.96 -7.51
C HIS A 137 12.04 -13.48 -7.21
N THR A 138 12.97 -12.56 -6.96
CA THR A 138 14.35 -12.89 -6.58
C THR A 138 14.76 -12.08 -5.35
N ALA A 139 15.17 -12.79 -4.30
CA ALA A 139 15.76 -12.19 -3.12
C ALA A 139 17.28 -12.04 -3.32
N LEU A 140 17.76 -10.80 -3.23
CA LEU A 140 19.16 -10.42 -3.30
C LEU A 140 19.70 -10.26 -1.88
N VAL A 141 20.61 -11.16 -1.47
CA VAL A 141 21.13 -11.23 -0.09
C VAL A 141 22.62 -10.96 -0.10
N ASP A 142 23.03 -9.83 0.50
CA ASP A 142 24.43 -9.60 0.85
C ASP A 142 24.65 -10.16 2.27
N TYR A 143 25.61 -11.06 2.44
CA TYR A 143 25.78 -11.84 3.68
C TYR A 143 27.22 -11.84 4.21
N ARG A 144 27.32 -12.18 5.50
CA ARG A 144 28.57 -12.52 6.20
C ARG A 144 28.40 -13.78 7.05
N LEU A 145 29.35 -14.69 6.97
CA LEU A 145 29.45 -15.91 7.77
C LEU A 145 30.36 -15.70 9.00
N PRO A 146 30.33 -16.62 9.99
CA PRO A 146 31.08 -16.47 11.24
C PRO A 146 32.61 -16.46 11.06
N ASP A 147 33.11 -17.11 10.01
CA ASP A 147 34.53 -17.15 9.64
C ASP A 147 35.02 -15.85 8.96
N GLY A 148 34.12 -14.87 8.78
CA GLY A 148 34.40 -13.60 8.12
C GLY A 148 34.17 -13.60 6.61
N THR A 149 33.82 -14.75 6.01
CA THR A 149 33.46 -14.85 4.59
C THR A 149 32.26 -13.94 4.30
N THR A 150 32.36 -13.15 3.23
CA THR A 150 31.27 -12.30 2.74
C THR A 150 30.91 -12.67 1.31
N GLY A 151 29.67 -12.43 0.92
CA GLY A 151 29.21 -12.73 -0.42
C GLY A 151 27.86 -12.14 -0.75
N ARG A 152 27.41 -12.39 -1.99
CA ARG A 152 26.08 -12.09 -2.48
C ARG A 152 25.44 -13.39 -2.96
N ALA A 153 24.18 -13.60 -2.60
CA ALA A 153 23.35 -14.68 -3.11
C ALA A 153 22.12 -14.10 -3.82
N GLU A 154 21.75 -14.70 -4.93
CA GLU A 154 20.48 -14.47 -5.62
C GLU A 154 19.63 -15.71 -5.44
N LEU A 155 18.57 -15.59 -4.65
CA LEU A 155 17.71 -16.70 -4.27
C LEU A 155 16.36 -16.53 -4.98
N PRO A 156 15.94 -17.48 -5.83
CA PRO A 156 14.56 -17.51 -6.29
C PRO A 156 13.63 -17.53 -5.08
N ALA A 157 12.70 -16.57 -5.04
CA ALA A 157 11.78 -16.42 -3.91
C ALA A 157 10.40 -16.93 -4.33
N THR A 158 9.93 -18.00 -3.68
CA THR A 158 8.70 -18.69 -4.10
C THR A 158 7.47 -18.05 -3.48
N ASP A 159 6.46 -17.72 -4.29
CA ASP A 159 5.09 -17.37 -3.85
C ASP A 159 4.21 -18.63 -3.85
N GLU A 160 4.35 -19.46 -2.83
CA GLU A 160 3.75 -20.81 -2.80
C GLU A 160 2.22 -20.81 -2.83
N HIS A 161 1.60 -19.70 -2.41
CA HIS A 161 0.16 -19.57 -2.30
C HIS A 161 -0.42 -18.57 -3.32
N GLY A 162 0.41 -18.07 -4.25
CA GLY A 162 -0.01 -17.08 -5.24
C GLY A 162 -0.52 -15.77 -4.63
N GLN A 163 -0.10 -15.44 -3.40
CA GLN A 163 -0.60 -14.25 -2.68
C GLN A 163 -0.11 -12.98 -3.34
N ILE A 164 1.16 -12.96 -3.79
CA ILE A 164 1.76 -11.79 -4.40
C ILE A 164 1.26 -11.63 -5.84
N ALA A 165 1.05 -12.73 -6.54
CA ALA A 165 0.35 -12.73 -7.82
C ALA A 165 -1.07 -12.15 -7.69
N HIS A 166 -1.85 -12.61 -6.70
CA HIS A 166 -3.20 -12.09 -6.47
C HIS A 166 -3.22 -10.60 -6.08
N LEU A 167 -2.26 -10.15 -5.26
CA LEU A 167 -2.10 -8.73 -4.93
C LEU A 167 -1.81 -7.89 -6.17
N HIS A 168 -0.89 -8.36 -7.03
CA HIS A 168 -0.57 -7.70 -8.30
C HIS A 168 -1.79 -7.58 -9.21
N GLU A 169 -2.53 -8.67 -9.41
CA GLU A 169 -3.77 -8.67 -10.21
C GLU A 169 -4.78 -7.65 -9.68
N GLY A 170 -4.95 -7.58 -8.35
CA GLY A 170 -5.83 -6.62 -7.71
C GLY A 170 -5.38 -5.17 -7.86
N GLU A 171 -4.09 -4.87 -7.66
CA GLU A 171 -3.56 -3.52 -7.84
C GLU A 171 -3.62 -3.06 -9.31
N CYS A 172 -3.36 -3.96 -10.27
CA CYS A 172 -3.52 -3.66 -11.69
C CYS A 172 -4.97 -3.43 -12.09
N PHE A 173 -5.90 -4.25 -11.61
CA PHE A 173 -7.32 -4.00 -11.84
C PHE A 173 -7.76 -2.65 -11.26
N ALA A 174 -7.29 -2.29 -10.07
CA ALA A 174 -7.58 -0.99 -9.47
C ALA A 174 -7.00 0.18 -10.28
N GLN A 175 -5.80 0.04 -10.87
CA GLN A 175 -5.23 1.03 -11.77
C GLN A 175 -6.05 1.18 -13.06
N ASP A 176 -6.47 0.07 -13.66
CA ASP A 176 -7.31 0.08 -14.87
C ASP A 176 -8.66 0.78 -14.59
N VAL A 177 -9.30 0.49 -13.45
CA VAL A 177 -10.53 1.17 -13.03
C VAL A 177 -10.28 2.67 -12.78
N ALA A 178 -9.18 3.02 -12.11
CA ALA A 178 -8.83 4.42 -11.82
C ALA A 178 -8.55 5.25 -13.08
N ALA A 179 -8.15 4.61 -14.19
CA ALA A 179 -7.98 5.29 -15.47
C ALA A 179 -9.32 5.73 -16.09
N VAL A 180 -10.42 5.04 -15.78
CA VAL A 180 -11.74 5.26 -16.39
C VAL A 180 -12.76 5.90 -15.43
N ALA A 181 -12.59 5.73 -14.12
CA ALA A 181 -13.49 6.29 -13.11
C ALA A 181 -12.81 6.59 -11.77
N THR A 182 -13.32 7.59 -11.06
CA THR A 182 -13.02 7.84 -9.65
C THR A 182 -14.14 7.30 -8.77
N LEU A 183 -13.79 6.52 -7.75
CA LEU A 183 -14.72 5.99 -6.75
C LEU A 183 -14.34 6.58 -5.39
N GLU A 184 -15.24 7.35 -4.80
CA GLU A 184 -15.00 8.03 -3.52
C GLU A 184 -16.25 7.94 -2.65
N VAL A 185 -16.06 7.93 -1.33
CA VAL A 185 -17.17 8.13 -0.40
C VAL A 185 -17.29 9.62 -0.10
N ASP A 186 -18.52 10.12 -0.05
CA ASP A 186 -18.83 11.52 0.25
C ASP A 186 -18.35 11.93 1.65
N ASP A 187 -18.12 13.23 1.84
CA ASP A 187 -17.51 13.77 3.05
C ASP A 187 -18.48 13.87 4.26
N ALA A 188 -19.77 13.62 4.04
CA ALA A 188 -20.83 13.83 5.02
C ALA A 188 -21.68 12.56 5.24
N PRO A 189 -21.19 11.54 5.98
CA PRO A 189 -22.04 10.46 6.46
C PRO A 189 -23.12 11.00 7.39
N ARG A 190 -24.33 10.43 7.31
CA ARG A 190 -25.53 10.95 7.98
C ARG A 190 -26.13 9.89 8.90
N ALA A 191 -26.56 10.30 10.09
CA ALA A 191 -27.40 9.46 10.94
C ALA A 191 -28.83 9.47 10.41
N VAL A 192 -29.44 8.30 10.28
CA VAL A 192 -30.86 8.16 9.91
C VAL A 192 -31.58 7.34 10.98
N GLN A 193 -32.62 7.93 11.55
CA GLN A 193 -33.46 7.28 12.54
C GLN A 193 -34.55 6.46 11.84
N VAL A 194 -34.62 5.16 12.11
CA VAL A 194 -35.71 4.29 11.68
C VAL A 194 -36.25 3.56 12.91
N GLY A 195 -37.44 3.98 13.37
CA GLY A 195 -37.97 3.53 14.65
C GLY A 195 -37.05 3.93 15.81
N GLU A 196 -36.62 2.96 16.62
CA GLU A 196 -35.67 3.18 17.73
C GLU A 196 -34.20 3.03 17.31
N LEU A 197 -33.95 2.60 16.07
CA LEU A 197 -32.60 2.34 15.56
C LEU A 197 -32.02 3.55 14.83
N VAL A 198 -30.70 3.69 14.92
CA VAL A 198 -29.91 4.66 14.15
C VAL A 198 -29.10 3.91 13.11
N ALA A 199 -29.43 4.11 11.83
CA ALA A 199 -28.62 3.71 10.69
C ALA A 199 -27.68 4.84 10.26
N ILE A 200 -26.71 4.48 9.42
CA ILE A 200 -25.74 5.40 8.83
C ILE A 200 -25.96 5.40 7.32
N GLU A 201 -26.25 6.57 6.74
CA GLU A 201 -26.21 6.76 5.29
C GLU A 201 -24.85 7.31 4.87
N LEU A 202 -24.25 6.68 3.86
CA LEU A 202 -23.01 7.11 3.24
C LEU A 202 -23.14 7.03 1.73
N ASP A 203 -22.82 8.11 1.03
CA ASP A 203 -22.87 8.13 -0.43
C ASP A 203 -21.54 7.65 -1.02
N LEU A 204 -21.60 6.65 -1.88
CA LEU A 204 -20.52 6.28 -2.79
C LEU A 204 -20.72 7.06 -4.09
N VAL A 205 -19.83 8.00 -4.36
CA VAL A 205 -19.81 8.82 -5.58
C VAL A 205 -18.88 8.16 -6.60
N VAL A 206 -19.40 7.97 -7.80
CA VAL A 206 -18.68 7.34 -8.91
C VAL A 206 -18.72 8.29 -10.09
N ALA A 207 -17.56 8.75 -10.56
CA ALA A 207 -17.47 9.69 -11.66
C ALA A 207 -16.57 9.15 -12.77
N GLY A 208 -17.05 9.22 -14.02
CA GLY A 208 -16.24 8.86 -15.18
C GLY A 208 -15.17 9.93 -15.45
N THR A 209 -13.99 9.50 -15.86
CA THR A 209 -12.85 10.40 -16.16
C THR A 209 -12.99 11.08 -17.52
N GLY A 210 -13.97 10.71 -18.35
CA GLY A 210 -14.11 11.18 -19.72
C GLY A 210 -13.10 10.56 -20.69
N GLY A 211 -12.39 9.51 -20.27
CA GLY A 211 -11.38 8.79 -21.04
C GLY A 211 -11.94 7.95 -22.20
N ALA A 212 -11.18 6.90 -22.55
CA ALA A 212 -11.56 5.94 -23.59
C ALA A 212 -12.89 5.25 -23.28
N ASP A 213 -13.52 4.68 -24.31
CA ASP A 213 -14.79 3.99 -24.20
C ASP A 213 -14.56 2.60 -23.58
N HIS A 214 -14.95 2.45 -22.32
CA HIS A 214 -14.83 1.23 -21.53
C HIS A 214 -16.17 0.94 -20.84
N ASP A 215 -16.57 -0.32 -20.78
CA ASP A 215 -17.76 -0.75 -20.04
C ASP A 215 -17.34 -1.06 -18.60
N LEU A 216 -17.62 -0.11 -17.69
CA LEU A 216 -17.40 -0.28 -16.25
C LEU A 216 -18.74 -0.40 -15.53
N ARG A 217 -18.93 -1.51 -14.82
CA ARG A 217 -20.11 -1.77 -13.99
C ARG A 217 -19.71 -2.09 -12.55
N LEU A 218 -20.35 -1.43 -11.59
CA LEU A 218 -20.23 -1.81 -10.18
C LEU A 218 -21.27 -2.88 -9.87
N ARG A 219 -20.82 -3.97 -9.25
CA ARG A 219 -21.62 -5.19 -9.06
C ARG A 219 -21.99 -5.46 -7.61
N HIS A 220 -21.11 -5.13 -6.67
CA HIS A 220 -21.37 -5.40 -5.25
C HIS A 220 -20.51 -4.51 -4.36
N VAL A 221 -21.04 -4.07 -3.22
CA VAL A 221 -20.28 -3.44 -2.14
C VAL A 221 -20.34 -4.35 -0.93
N ALA A 222 -19.19 -4.91 -0.54
CA ALA A 222 -19.12 -5.80 0.61
C ALA A 222 -19.33 -5.03 1.92
N GLY A 223 -19.80 -5.73 2.95
CA GLY A 223 -19.65 -5.28 4.33
C GLY A 223 -18.18 -5.23 4.76
N THR A 224 -17.93 -4.49 5.83
CA THR A 224 -16.63 -4.43 6.51
C THR A 224 -16.72 -5.13 7.86
N THR A 225 -15.61 -5.25 8.57
CA THR A 225 -15.60 -5.77 9.94
C THR A 225 -16.48 -4.94 10.90
N LEU A 226 -16.66 -3.65 10.60
CA LEU A 226 -17.37 -2.70 11.46
C LEU A 226 -18.78 -2.39 10.96
N LEU A 227 -19.03 -2.47 9.65
CA LEU A 227 -20.24 -1.98 9.00
C LEU A 227 -20.85 -3.06 8.12
N THR A 228 -22.13 -3.37 8.34
CA THR A 228 -22.93 -4.21 7.45
C THR A 228 -23.87 -3.33 6.67
N HIS A 229 -24.18 -3.71 5.44
CA HIS A 229 -25.26 -3.10 4.68
C HIS A 229 -26.60 -3.51 5.29
N ALA A 230 -27.60 -2.65 5.13
CA ALA A 230 -28.97 -2.91 5.56
C ALA A 230 -29.95 -2.39 4.49
N ASP A 231 -31.14 -2.98 4.43
CA ASP A 231 -32.20 -2.45 3.56
C ASP A 231 -32.68 -1.08 4.07
N PRO A 232 -32.79 -0.05 3.23
CA PRO A 232 -33.19 1.29 3.68
C PRO A 232 -34.65 1.36 4.15
N GLY A 233 -35.51 0.41 3.78
CA GLY A 233 -36.92 0.39 4.13
C GLY A 233 -37.19 -0.13 5.54
N ASP A 234 -36.52 -1.21 5.94
CA ASP A 234 -36.77 -1.89 7.22
C ASP A 234 -35.51 -2.15 8.08
N LEU A 235 -34.33 -1.77 7.58
CA LEU A 235 -33.02 -1.99 8.21
C LEU A 235 -32.65 -3.47 8.41
N GLU A 236 -33.24 -4.41 7.67
CA GLU A 236 -32.78 -5.80 7.68
C GLU A 236 -31.32 -5.88 7.19
N PRO A 237 -30.37 -6.46 7.96
CA PRO A 237 -28.99 -6.59 7.52
C PRO A 237 -28.86 -7.45 6.25
N ILE A 238 -27.99 -7.04 5.33
CA ILE A 238 -27.75 -7.70 4.05
C ILE A 238 -26.31 -8.26 4.01
N PRO A 239 -26.03 -9.42 4.63
CA PRO A 239 -24.74 -10.10 4.47
C PRO A 239 -24.68 -10.88 3.13
N PRO A 240 -23.51 -10.96 2.47
CA PRO A 240 -22.22 -10.40 2.88
C PRO A 240 -22.01 -8.92 2.48
N GLY A 241 -23.00 -8.30 1.83
CA GLY A 241 -22.97 -6.91 1.38
C GLY A 241 -24.13 -6.61 0.43
N ARG A 242 -24.10 -5.45 -0.21
CA ARG A 242 -25.17 -4.97 -1.09
C ARG A 242 -24.82 -5.23 -2.56
N GLU A 243 -25.70 -5.94 -3.27
CA GLU A 243 -25.66 -6.06 -4.72
C GLU A 243 -25.92 -4.71 -5.40
N LEU A 244 -25.19 -4.45 -6.48
CA LEU A 244 -25.29 -3.30 -7.34
C LEU A 244 -25.49 -3.74 -8.80
N ASP A 245 -26.14 -2.91 -9.60
CA ASP A 245 -26.04 -2.97 -11.06
C ASP A 245 -25.96 -1.54 -11.59
N VAL A 246 -24.80 -0.93 -11.36
CA VAL A 246 -24.55 0.48 -11.68
C VAL A 246 -23.57 0.55 -12.84
N GLU A 247 -24.08 0.94 -14.00
CA GLU A 247 -23.26 1.32 -15.14
C GLU A 247 -22.63 2.69 -14.88
N VAL A 248 -21.30 2.75 -14.96
CA VAL A 248 -20.56 3.99 -14.67
C VAL A 248 -20.61 4.89 -15.91
N PRO A 249 -21.11 6.12 -15.79
CA PRO A 249 -21.17 7.01 -16.94
C PRO A 249 -19.76 7.42 -17.37
N ARG A 250 -19.50 7.44 -18.68
CA ARG A 250 -18.21 7.90 -19.21
C ARG A 250 -17.85 9.32 -18.79
N THR A 251 -18.85 10.20 -18.67
CA THR A 251 -18.71 11.58 -18.20
C THR A 251 -19.80 11.91 -17.19
N GLY A 252 -19.45 12.71 -16.18
CA GLY A 252 -20.36 13.05 -15.08
C GLY A 252 -20.24 12.06 -13.93
N SER A 253 -21.18 12.14 -12.99
CA SER A 253 -21.17 11.29 -11.80
C SER A 253 -22.53 10.65 -11.54
N THR A 254 -22.49 9.52 -10.85
CA THR A 254 -23.63 8.85 -10.24
C THR A 254 -23.35 8.62 -8.77
N THR A 255 -24.40 8.56 -7.95
CA THR A 255 -24.30 8.38 -6.51
C THR A 255 -25.07 7.14 -6.10
N VAL A 256 -24.44 6.32 -5.28
CA VAL A 256 -25.04 5.14 -4.64
C VAL A 256 -25.07 5.38 -3.13
N THR A 257 -26.25 5.63 -2.58
CA THR A 257 -26.42 5.73 -1.11
C THR A 257 -26.37 4.35 -0.48
N LEU A 258 -25.47 4.17 0.48
CA LEU A 258 -25.30 2.97 1.29
C LEU A 258 -25.98 3.19 2.63
N THR A 259 -26.88 2.28 3.02
CA THR A 259 -27.46 2.24 4.37
C THR A 259 -26.71 1.20 5.18
N LEU A 260 -26.10 1.64 6.28
CA LEU A 260 -25.13 0.87 7.05
C LEU A 260 -25.55 0.77 8.52
N LEU A 261 -25.27 -0.38 9.12
CA LEU A 261 -25.41 -0.65 10.55
C LEU A 261 -24.08 -1.12 11.13
N PRO A 262 -23.83 -0.90 12.43
CA PRO A 262 -22.70 -1.54 13.10
C PRO A 262 -22.79 -3.06 13.03
N SER A 263 -21.75 -3.71 12.52
CA SER A 263 -21.59 -5.18 12.56
C SER A 263 -21.06 -5.68 13.90
N ARG A 264 -20.42 -4.80 14.68
CA ARG A 264 -19.84 -5.09 15.99
C ARG A 264 -19.99 -3.86 16.89
N CYS A 265 -20.38 -4.09 18.15
CA CYS A 265 -20.52 -3.02 19.14
C CYS A 265 -19.60 -3.18 20.36
N ASP A 266 -18.70 -4.16 20.36
CA ASP A 266 -17.71 -4.29 21.42
C ASP A 266 -16.61 -3.21 21.29
N ALA A 267 -16.23 -2.62 22.42
CA ALA A 267 -15.28 -1.51 22.45
C ALA A 267 -13.90 -1.88 21.89
N HIS A 268 -13.50 -3.16 21.99
CA HIS A 268 -12.23 -3.63 21.47
C HIS A 268 -12.21 -3.59 19.94
N ALA A 269 -13.28 -4.08 19.28
CA ALA A 269 -13.43 -4.00 17.84
C ALA A 269 -13.38 -2.55 17.33
N ILE A 270 -14.10 -1.64 17.98
CA ILE A 270 -14.15 -0.24 17.54
C ILE A 270 -12.79 0.46 17.73
N ALA A 271 -12.06 0.14 18.80
CA ALA A 271 -10.81 0.81 19.13
C ALA A 271 -9.59 0.32 18.33
N ASP A 272 -9.56 -0.95 17.93
CA ASP A 272 -8.44 -1.56 17.19
C ASP A 272 -8.71 -1.68 15.67
N ASP A 273 -9.90 -1.29 15.22
CA ASP A 273 -10.25 -1.34 13.80
C ASP A 273 -9.46 -0.31 12.99
N LYS A 274 -8.85 -0.78 11.90
CA LYS A 274 -8.13 0.04 10.91
C LYS A 274 -8.73 -0.05 9.50
N GLN A 275 -9.62 -1.02 9.29
CA GLN A 275 -10.10 -1.44 7.97
C GLN A 275 -11.63 -1.30 7.84
N GLY A 276 -12.36 -1.08 8.92
CA GLY A 276 -13.82 -1.03 8.97
C GLY A 276 -14.44 0.12 8.19
N THR A 277 -13.66 1.10 7.76
CA THR A 277 -14.09 2.22 6.90
C THR A 277 -13.50 2.15 5.48
N ARG A 278 -12.95 1.00 5.08
CA ARG A 278 -12.47 0.74 3.71
C ARG A 278 -13.45 -0.20 3.02
N PHE A 279 -14.22 0.33 2.08
CA PHE A 279 -15.27 -0.41 1.38
C PHE A 279 -14.67 -1.17 0.21
N ARG A 280 -15.03 -2.45 0.06
CA ARG A 280 -14.60 -3.28 -1.08
C ARG A 280 -15.73 -3.32 -2.10
N VAL A 281 -15.48 -2.75 -3.26
CA VAL A 281 -16.43 -2.68 -4.37
C VAL A 281 -15.97 -3.64 -5.45
N SER A 282 -16.77 -4.66 -5.75
CA SER A 282 -16.53 -5.49 -6.94
C SER A 282 -17.03 -4.76 -8.18
N ALA A 283 -16.24 -4.84 -9.23
CA ALA A 283 -16.54 -4.21 -10.50
C ALA A 283 -16.22 -5.15 -11.66
N GLU A 284 -16.84 -4.88 -12.79
CA GLU A 284 -16.58 -5.50 -14.07
C GLU A 284 -16.13 -4.42 -15.05
N LEU A 285 -14.95 -4.57 -15.64
CA LEU A 285 -14.36 -3.67 -16.61
C LEU A 285 -14.08 -4.46 -17.90
N ASP A 286 -14.80 -4.16 -18.97
CA ASP A 286 -14.71 -4.84 -20.26
C ASP A 286 -14.76 -6.38 -20.14
N GLY A 287 -15.63 -6.89 -19.26
CA GLY A 287 -15.81 -8.31 -18.98
C GLY A 287 -14.78 -8.92 -18.02
N ARG A 288 -13.75 -8.19 -17.58
CA ARG A 288 -12.84 -8.60 -16.50
C ARG A 288 -13.44 -8.22 -15.15
N GLN A 289 -13.41 -9.13 -14.19
CA GLN A 289 -13.92 -8.89 -12.84
C GLN A 289 -12.77 -8.65 -11.85
N GLY A 290 -13.00 -7.77 -10.89
CA GLY A 290 -12.05 -7.49 -9.82
C GLY A 290 -12.67 -6.70 -8.68
N VAL A 291 -11.87 -6.37 -7.67
CA VAL A 291 -12.30 -5.63 -6.48
C VAL A 291 -11.43 -4.40 -6.31
N VAL A 292 -12.08 -3.25 -6.09
CA VAL A 292 -11.44 -1.98 -5.77
C VAL A 292 -11.74 -1.63 -4.33
N ALA A 293 -10.71 -1.22 -3.59
CA ALA A 293 -10.86 -0.70 -2.24
C ALA A 293 -11.10 0.82 -2.28
N VAL A 294 -12.23 1.27 -1.74
CA VAL A 294 -12.58 2.68 -1.57
C VAL A 294 -12.33 3.06 -0.12
N ALA A 295 -11.27 3.81 0.12
CA ALA A 295 -10.90 4.25 1.45
C ALA A 295 -11.69 5.50 1.85
N SER A 296 -12.25 5.50 3.07
CA SER A 296 -12.82 6.73 3.63
C SER A 296 -11.73 7.76 3.92
N PRO A 297 -11.90 9.03 3.51
CA PRO A 297 -11.03 10.11 3.95
C PRO A 297 -10.97 10.20 5.49
N PRO A 298 -9.88 10.73 6.10
CA PRO A 298 -9.74 10.77 7.56
C PRO A 298 -10.90 11.43 8.31
N ALA A 299 -11.49 12.48 7.73
CA ALA A 299 -12.67 13.15 8.29
C ALA A 299 -13.90 12.24 8.29
N VAL A 300 -14.17 11.56 7.17
CA VAL A 300 -15.28 10.60 7.03
C VAL A 300 -15.06 9.40 7.95
N GLN A 301 -13.84 8.88 8.03
CA GLN A 301 -13.50 7.80 8.95
C GLN A 301 -13.83 8.17 10.39
N THR A 302 -13.43 9.37 10.84
CA THR A 302 -13.74 9.85 12.19
C THR A 302 -15.25 9.94 12.42
N ALA A 303 -15.98 10.52 11.46
CA ALA A 303 -17.44 10.65 11.54
C ALA A 303 -18.16 9.29 11.56
N LEU A 304 -17.72 8.32 10.75
CA LEU A 304 -18.24 6.95 10.75
C LEU A 304 -18.03 6.28 12.11
N TYR A 305 -16.84 6.40 12.73
CA TYR A 305 -16.62 5.84 14.06
C TYR A 305 -17.53 6.47 15.13
N ASP A 306 -17.77 7.78 15.06
CA ASP A 306 -18.67 8.47 15.99
C ASP A 306 -20.13 8.03 15.79
N LEU A 307 -20.56 7.88 14.54
CA LEU A 307 -21.89 7.38 14.21
C LEU A 307 -22.08 5.90 14.61
N VAL A 308 -21.05 5.07 14.45
CA VAL A 308 -21.07 3.68 14.92
C VAL A 308 -21.25 3.63 16.44
N ARG A 309 -20.50 4.45 17.20
CA ARG A 309 -20.66 4.53 18.66
C ARG A 309 -22.06 5.00 19.06
N ALA A 310 -22.59 6.01 18.36
CA ALA A 310 -23.94 6.51 18.59
C ALA A 310 -25.00 5.45 18.32
N SER A 311 -24.90 4.75 17.19
CA SER A 311 -25.80 3.65 16.83
C SER A 311 -25.74 2.51 17.85
N CYS A 312 -24.54 2.06 18.24
CA CYS A 312 -24.37 1.03 19.28
C CYS A 312 -24.93 1.40 20.65
N ALA A 313 -24.97 2.70 21.00
CA ALA A 313 -25.57 3.15 22.25
C ALA A 313 -27.11 3.03 22.25
N THR A 314 -27.73 3.00 21.07
CA THR A 314 -29.18 2.89 20.89
C THR A 314 -29.67 1.47 20.66
N LEU A 315 -28.79 0.52 20.31
CA LEU A 315 -29.18 -0.87 20.06
C LEU A 315 -29.68 -1.55 21.35
N PRO A 316 -30.91 -2.13 21.33
CA PRO A 316 -31.38 -3.02 22.38
C PRO A 316 -30.40 -4.19 22.55
N ASN A 317 -30.32 -4.76 23.76
CA ASN A 317 -29.38 -5.86 24.03
C ASN A 317 -29.54 -7.06 23.07
N ASP A 318 -30.76 -7.33 22.60
CA ASP A 318 -31.08 -8.44 21.69
C ASP A 318 -30.64 -8.19 20.24
N PHE A 319 -30.27 -6.94 19.90
CA PHE A 319 -29.77 -6.52 18.59
C PHE A 319 -28.28 -6.15 18.60
N ARG A 320 -27.59 -6.40 19.71
CA ARG A 320 -26.13 -6.23 19.77
C ARG A 320 -25.48 -7.48 19.16
N PRO A 321 -24.71 -7.33 18.07
CA PRO A 321 -23.96 -8.43 17.49
C PRO A 321 -22.84 -8.93 18.41
#